data_AF-A0A6M1LMQ1-F1
#
_entry.id   AF-A0A6M1LMQ1-F1
#
_cell.length_a   1.000
_cell.length_b   1.000
_cell.length_c   1.000
_cell.angle_alpha   90.00
_cell.angle_beta   90.00
_cell.angle_gamma   90.00
#
_symmetry.space_group_name_H-M   'P 1'
#
loop_
_entity.id
_entity.type
_entity.pdbx_description
1 polymer ?
#
loop_
_entity_poly.entity_id
_entity_poly.type
_entity_poly.pdbx_seq_one_letter_code
_entity_poly.pdbx_strand_id
1 'polypeptide(L)'
;MKPLYAALPVLLPVMVLTACGNPAPRQAETPVMAECRAEAERVPGAQAMFRQLNLENPNNRDRVEREREQVVNRAYADCLARRGITRGGGVEPVRRSGF
;
A
#
# COMPACT_ATOMS: atom_id res chain seq x y z
N MET A 1 11.71 0.38 59.25
CA MET A 1 12.81 0.01 58.35
C MET A 1 12.23 -0.75 57.16
N LYS A 2 12.74 -0.43 55.95
CA LYS A 2 12.60 -1.11 54.64
C LYS A 2 11.56 -0.55 53.66
N PRO A 3 11.92 -0.47 52.35
CA PRO A 3 11.69 0.73 51.55
C PRO A 3 10.71 0.50 50.39
N LEU A 4 9.84 1.48 50.15
CA LEU A 4 8.83 1.53 49.09
C LEU A 4 9.36 2.06 47.74
N TYR A 5 10.63 1.85 47.42
CA TYR A 5 11.25 2.40 46.21
C TYR A 5 12.13 1.37 45.52
N ALA A 6 11.55 0.44 44.75
CA ALA A 6 12.35 -0.51 43.98
C ALA A 6 11.64 -1.12 42.76
N ALA A 7 10.69 -0.42 42.12
CA ALA A 7 9.99 -0.99 40.96
C ALA A 7 9.79 -0.02 39.79
N LEU A 8 10.52 1.11 39.73
CA LEU A 8 10.30 2.14 38.72
C LEU A 8 11.34 2.30 37.58
N PRO A 9 12.47 1.57 37.46
CA PRO A 9 13.42 1.88 36.37
C PRO A 9 13.28 1.00 35.11
N VAL A 10 12.37 0.02 35.08
CA VAL A 10 12.35 -0.99 33.99
C VAL A 10 11.32 -0.70 32.88
N LEU A 11 10.45 0.30 33.04
CA LEU A 11 9.40 0.61 32.05
C LEU A 11 9.84 1.57 30.93
N LEU A 12 10.97 2.27 31.08
CA LEU A 12 11.44 3.22 30.06
C LEU A 12 11.96 2.59 28.74
N PRO A 13 12.69 1.45 28.72
CA PRO A 13 13.29 0.95 27.48
C PRO A 13 12.28 0.28 26.54
N VAL A 14 11.09 -0.10 27.03
CA VAL A 14 10.06 -0.76 26.21
C VAL A 14 9.32 0.22 25.30
N MET A 15 9.18 1.50 25.69
CA MET A 15 8.49 2.49 24.85
C MET A 15 9.30 2.94 23.62
N VAL A 16 10.63 2.79 23.62
CA VAL A 16 11.46 3.22 22.48
C VAL A 16 11.37 2.23 21.31
N LEU A 17 11.07 0.95 21.57
CA LEU A 17 10.98 -0.09 20.54
C LEU A 17 9.67 -0.07 19.73
N THR A 18 8.62 0.59 20.20
CA THR A 18 7.33 0.66 19.47
C THR A 18 7.28 1.78 18.43
N ALA A 19 8.26 2.69 18.41
CA ALA A 19 8.28 3.83 17.50
C ALA A 19 8.69 3.49 16.05
N CYS A 20 9.32 2.34 15.80
CA CYS A 20 9.77 1.95 14.45
C CYS A 20 8.72 1.18 13.62
N GLY A 21 7.52 0.96 14.17
CA GLY A 21 6.45 0.20 13.51
C GLY A 21 5.29 1.05 13.02
N ASN A 22 5.34 2.38 13.16
CA ASN A 22 4.19 3.22 12.85
C ASN A 22 4.05 3.35 11.32
N PRO A 23 3.03 2.75 10.69
CA PRO A 23 2.79 2.98 9.27
C PRO A 23 2.56 4.48 9.10
N ALA A 24 3.29 5.10 8.17
CA ALA A 24 3.11 6.51 7.86
C ALA A 24 1.60 6.79 7.67
N PRO A 25 1.06 7.88 8.26
CA PRO A 25 -0.34 8.20 8.15
C PRO A 25 -0.72 8.23 6.67
N ARG A 26 -1.62 7.32 6.26
CA ARG A 26 -2.14 7.31 4.90
C ARG A 26 -2.78 8.67 4.66
N GLN A 27 -2.37 9.35 3.60
CA GLN A 27 -3.01 10.60 3.18
C GLN A 27 -4.50 10.33 3.02
N ALA A 28 -5.34 11.17 3.64
CA ALA A 28 -6.78 11.06 3.53
C ALA A 28 -7.18 11.13 2.05
N GLU A 29 -7.93 10.15 1.59
CA GLU A 29 -8.35 10.07 0.19
C GLU A 29 -9.29 11.26 -0.11
N THR A 30 -8.87 12.12 -1.03
CA THR A 30 -9.71 13.24 -1.47
C THR A 30 -10.78 12.74 -2.45
N PRO A 31 -11.89 13.47 -2.65
CA PRO A 31 -12.90 13.09 -3.65
C PRO A 31 -12.30 12.88 -5.04
N VAL A 32 -11.31 13.70 -5.41
CA VAL A 32 -10.60 13.59 -6.68
C VAL A 32 -9.76 12.30 -6.77
N MET A 33 -9.15 11.88 -5.66
CA MET A 33 -8.46 10.59 -5.60
C MET A 33 -9.44 9.43 -5.76
N ALA A 34 -10.62 9.49 -5.14
CA ALA A 34 -11.64 8.46 -5.29
C ALA A 34 -12.17 8.37 -6.74
N GLU A 35 -12.40 9.51 -7.40
CA GLU A 35 -12.75 9.56 -8.83
C GLU A 35 -11.66 8.93 -9.70
N CYS A 36 -10.40 9.31 -9.47
CA CYS A 36 -9.28 8.75 -10.21
C CYS A 36 -9.10 7.25 -9.99
N ARG A 37 -9.40 6.74 -8.79
CA ARG A 37 -9.40 5.30 -8.52
C ARG A 37 -10.48 4.59 -9.32
N ALA A 38 -11.71 5.11 -9.31
CA ALA A 38 -12.82 4.54 -10.06
C ALA A 38 -12.56 4.59 -11.58
N GLU A 39 -11.89 5.62 -12.09
CA GLU A 39 -11.45 5.71 -13.49
C GLU A 39 -10.38 4.65 -13.80
N ALA A 40 -9.36 4.54 -12.94
CA ALA A 40 -8.25 3.61 -13.09
C ALA A 40 -8.69 2.13 -13.08
N GLU A 41 -9.69 1.77 -12.28
CA GLU A 41 -10.24 0.41 -12.23
C GLU A 41 -10.99 0.01 -13.51
N ARG A 42 -11.54 1.00 -14.23
CA ARG A 42 -12.32 0.76 -15.45
C ARG A 42 -11.47 0.72 -16.72
N VAL A 43 -10.15 0.94 -16.64
CA VAL A 43 -9.32 1.00 -17.85
C VAL A 43 -9.35 -0.32 -18.62
N PRO A 44 -9.44 -0.27 -19.96
CA PRO A 44 -9.51 -1.49 -20.79
C PRO A 44 -8.34 -2.45 -20.55
N GLY A 45 -7.16 -1.91 -20.25
CA GLY A 45 -5.96 -2.72 -19.96
C GLY A 45 -6.10 -3.59 -18.71
N ALA A 46 -6.75 -3.10 -17.66
CA ALA A 46 -7.01 -3.89 -16.45
C ALA A 46 -8.09 -4.95 -16.71
N GLN A 47 -9.11 -4.61 -17.49
CA GLN A 47 -10.17 -5.56 -17.87
C GLN A 47 -9.64 -6.69 -18.78
N ALA A 48 -8.70 -6.40 -19.67
CA ALA A 48 -8.10 -7.39 -20.56
C ALA A 48 -7.33 -8.48 -19.79
N MET A 49 -6.83 -8.19 -18.57
CA MET A 49 -6.09 -9.15 -17.75
C MET A 49 -6.97 -10.31 -17.26
N PHE A 50 -8.29 -10.11 -17.12
CA PHE A 50 -9.20 -11.19 -16.75
C PHE A 50 -9.21 -12.34 -17.77
N ARG A 51 -8.87 -12.06 -19.04
CA ARG A 51 -8.75 -13.11 -20.07
C ARG A 51 -7.53 -14.01 -19.89
N GLN A 52 -6.52 -13.55 -19.16
CA GLN A 52 -5.29 -14.29 -18.88
C GLN A 52 -5.33 -15.04 -17.54
N LEU A 53 -6.40 -14.84 -16.76
CA LEU A 53 -6.56 -15.39 -15.43
C LEU A 53 -6.87 -16.88 -15.51
N ASN A 54 -5.96 -17.69 -14.97
CA ASN A 54 -6.19 -19.10 -14.72
C ASN A 54 -6.37 -19.33 -13.22
N LEU A 55 -7.62 -19.57 -12.79
CA LEU A 55 -7.97 -19.74 -11.39
C LEU A 55 -7.42 -21.03 -10.76
N GLU A 56 -7.12 -22.04 -11.57
CA GLU A 56 -6.59 -23.33 -11.13
C GLU A 56 -5.07 -23.28 -10.89
N ASN A 57 -4.39 -22.24 -11.40
CA ASN A 57 -2.96 -22.05 -11.23
C ASN A 57 -2.68 -20.82 -10.33
N PRO A 58 -2.36 -21.02 -9.04
CA PRO A 58 -2.15 -19.91 -8.10
C PRO A 58 -1.00 -18.98 -8.53
N ASN A 59 0.06 -19.51 -9.14
CA ASN A 59 1.18 -18.68 -9.63
C ASN A 59 0.76 -17.78 -10.80
N ASN A 60 -0.08 -18.30 -11.70
CA ASN A 60 -0.66 -17.49 -12.78
C ASN A 60 -1.55 -16.40 -12.20
N ARG A 61 -2.45 -16.75 -11.27
CA ARG A 61 -3.34 -15.79 -10.61
C ARG A 61 -2.55 -14.66 -9.97
N ASP A 62 -1.54 -14.98 -9.17
CA ASP A 62 -0.74 -13.98 -8.47
C ASP A 62 0.07 -13.09 -9.45
N ARG A 63 0.55 -13.67 -10.56
CA ARG A 63 1.20 -12.90 -11.63
C ARG A 63 0.23 -11.92 -12.29
N VAL A 64 -0.93 -12.41 -12.73
CA VAL A 64 -1.95 -11.62 -13.43
C VAL A 64 -2.49 -10.51 -12.52
N GLU A 65 -2.68 -10.79 -11.23
CA GLU A 65 -3.12 -9.80 -10.26
C GLU A 65 -2.08 -8.68 -10.08
N ARG A 66 -0.79 -9.03 -9.93
CA ARG A 66 0.29 -8.04 -9.86
C ARG A 66 0.40 -7.19 -11.13
N GLU A 67 0.19 -7.78 -12.29
CA GLU A 67 0.18 -7.05 -13.57
C GLU A 67 -1.03 -6.12 -13.66
N ARG A 68 -2.21 -6.57 -13.23
CA ARG A 68 -3.43 -5.76 -13.12
C ARG A 68 -3.21 -4.56 -12.21
N GLU A 69 -2.66 -4.76 -11.02
CA GLU A 69 -2.34 -3.69 -10.07
C GLU A 69 -1.41 -2.64 -10.67
N GLN A 70 -0.39 -3.04 -11.44
CA GLN A 70 0.51 -2.09 -12.11
C GLN A 70 -0.21 -1.22 -13.15
N VAL A 71 -1.12 -1.81 -13.92
CA VAL A 71 -1.92 -1.08 -14.91
C VAL A 71 -2.83 -0.07 -14.22
N VAL A 72 -3.52 -0.49 -13.14
CA VAL A 72 -4.40 0.38 -12.36
C VAL A 72 -3.60 1.50 -11.69
N ASN A 73 -2.46 1.20 -11.06
CA ASN A 73 -1.61 2.19 -10.41
C ASN A 73 -1.08 3.24 -11.39
N ARG A 74 -0.70 2.82 -12.61
CA ARG A 74 -0.28 3.75 -13.67
C ARG A 74 -1.43 4.64 -14.11
N ALA A 75 -2.60 4.06 -14.41
CA ALA A 75 -3.78 4.83 -14.81
C ALA A 75 -4.21 5.83 -13.73
N TYR A 76 -4.14 5.43 -12.46
CA TYR A 76 -4.39 6.30 -11.31
C TYR A 76 -3.40 7.47 -11.25
N ALA A 77 -2.10 7.20 -11.39
CA ALA A 77 -1.07 8.25 -11.41
C ALA A 77 -1.27 9.22 -12.59
N ASP A 78 -1.59 8.72 -13.77
CA ASP A 78 -1.86 9.54 -14.97
C ASP A 78 -3.11 10.42 -14.79
N CYS A 79 -4.12 9.90 -14.09
CA CYS A 79 -5.35 10.62 -13.76
C CYS A 79 -5.08 11.78 -12.80
N LEU A 80 -4.30 11.52 -11.74
CA LEU A 80 -3.89 12.55 -10.78
C LEU A 80 -3.01 13.61 -11.42
N ALA A 81 -2.04 13.19 -12.25
CA ALA A 81 -1.14 14.11 -12.96
C ALA A 81 -1.92 15.08 -13.86
N ARG A 82 -2.92 14.58 -14.59
CA ARG A 82 -3.81 15.42 -15.43
C ARG A 82 -4.62 16.44 -14.64
N ARG A 83 -4.92 16.14 -13.37
CA ARG A 83 -5.64 17.04 -12.46
C ARG A 83 -4.70 17.93 -11.62
N GLY A 84 -3.40 17.92 -11.92
CA GLY A 84 -2.39 18.73 -11.21
C GLY A 84 -2.08 18.25 -9.79
N ILE A 85 -2.49 17.03 -9.44
CA ILE A 85 -2.24 16.44 -8.12
C ILE A 85 -0.98 15.59 -8.21
N THR A 86 0.09 16.06 -7.60
CA THR A 86 1.28 15.23 -7.36
C THR A 86 1.01 14.29 -6.19
N ARG A 87 1.11 12.98 -6.42
CA ARG A 87 1.10 11.99 -5.34
C ARG A 87 2.28 12.31 -4.42
N GLY A 88 2.02 12.70 -3.17
CA GLY A 88 3.10 12.90 -2.20
C GLY A 88 3.94 11.63 -2.10
N GLY A 89 5.26 11.79 -2.05
CA GLY A 89 6.24 10.71 -2.17
C GLY A 89 5.90 9.52 -1.27
N GLY A 90 5.56 8.40 -1.89
CA GLY A 90 5.42 7.10 -1.26
C GLY A 90 6.34 6.12 -1.96
N VAL A 91 7.05 5.31 -1.18
CA VAL A 91 7.90 4.25 -1.74
C VAL A 91 6.99 3.21 -2.42
N GLU A 92 7.29 2.89 -3.68
CA GLU A 92 6.66 1.75 -4.35
C GLU A 92 6.98 0.48 -3.52
N PRO A 93 5.98 -0.35 -3.16
CA PRO A 93 6.21 -1.53 -2.36
C PRO A 93 7.24 -2.46 -3.02
N VAL A 94 8.19 -2.95 -2.22
CA VAL A 94 9.25 -3.86 -2.70
C VAL A 94 8.62 -5.11 -3.29
N ARG A 95 8.88 -5.38 -4.57
CA ARG A 95 8.49 -6.62 -5.25
C ARG A 95 9.24 -7.78 -4.59
N ARG A 96 8.58 -8.61 -3.79
CA ARG A 96 9.15 -9.90 -3.40
C ARG A 96 9.07 -10.82 -4.62
N SER A 97 10.21 -11.08 -5.26
CA SER A 97 10.30 -12.20 -6.20
C SER A 97 10.13 -13.48 -5.38
N GLY A 98 9.01 -14.16 -5.57
CA GLY A 98 8.86 -15.53 -5.09
C GLY A 98 9.90 -16.38 -5.79
N PHE A 99 10.84 -16.91 -5.00
CA PHE A 99 11.66 -18.07 -5.37
C PHE A 99 10.93 -19.32 -4.90
#